data_AF-A0A8T1DJD0-F1
#
_entry.id   AF-A0A8T1DJD0-F1
#
_cell.length_a   1.000
_cell.length_b   1.000
_cell.length_c   1.000
_cell.angle_alpha   90.00
_cell.angle_beta   90.00
_cell.angle_gamma   90.00
#
_symmetry.space_group_name_H-M   'P 1'
#
loop_
_entity.id
_entity.type
_entity.pdbx_description
1 polymer ?
#
loop_
_entity_poly.entity_id
_entity_poly.type
_entity_poly.pdbx_seq_one_letter_code
_entity_poly.pdbx_strand_id
1 'polypeptide(L)'
;MVRLCCWNVVGRKSTTIKVEQDNAGPHVQDDNADIIEAGQEGGWDIQMVSQSPRSPDMNVLDLGLFNSLQPLQHKTPTIDTDDLIAAVEASFAKVGSRTLDKCF
;
A
#
# COMPACT_ATOMS: atom_id res chain seq x y z
N MET A 1 12.28 17.72 -0.76
CA MET A 1 11.61 17.77 -2.09
C MET A 1 11.33 16.34 -2.52
N VAL A 2 10.29 15.73 -1.95
CA VAL A 2 9.87 14.38 -2.33
C VAL A 2 9.00 14.54 -3.57
N ARG A 3 9.65 14.53 -4.74
CA ARG A 3 8.92 14.45 -6.01
C ARG A 3 8.39 13.02 -6.11
N LEU A 4 7.12 12.82 -5.77
CA LEU A 4 6.44 11.52 -5.83
C LEU A 4 6.16 11.14 -7.29
N CYS A 5 7.24 10.78 -7.98
CA CYS A 5 7.26 10.53 -9.42
C CYS A 5 6.92 9.06 -9.73
N CYS A 6 5.79 8.51 -9.25
CA CYS A 6 5.42 7.12 -9.56
C CYS A 6 3.94 6.75 -9.31
N TRP A 7 3.00 7.69 -9.44
CA TRP A 7 1.57 7.39 -9.27
C TRP A 7 0.98 6.76 -10.54
N ASN A 8 1.11 5.43 -10.68
CA ASN A 8 0.31 4.65 -11.63
C ASN A 8 -1.00 4.23 -10.93
N VAL A 9 -1.86 5.20 -10.63
CA VAL A 9 -3.12 4.95 -9.89
C VAL A 9 -4.26 4.67 -10.87
N VAL A 10 -4.95 3.55 -10.67
CA VAL A 10 -6.19 3.24 -11.39
C VAL A 10 -7.33 4.02 -10.74
N GLY A 11 -7.57 5.25 -11.21
CA GLY A 11 -8.64 6.12 -10.71
C GLY A 11 -9.11 7.11 -11.75
N ARG A 12 -10.35 7.59 -11.63
CA ARG A 12 -10.84 8.73 -12.44
C ARG A 12 -10.47 10.02 -11.73
N LYS A 13 -9.92 10.99 -12.46
CA LYS A 13 -9.59 12.33 -11.93
C LYS A 13 -10.76 13.08 -11.28
N SER A 14 -11.98 12.63 -11.50
CA SER A 14 -13.21 13.17 -10.89
C SER A 14 -13.56 12.55 -9.53
N THR A 15 -12.74 11.63 -9.00
CA THR A 15 -13.05 10.87 -7.77
C THR A 15 -11.91 11.01 -6.79
N THR A 16 -12.24 11.35 -5.55
CA THR A 16 -11.28 11.36 -4.44
C THR A 16 -10.76 9.95 -4.17
N ILE A 17 -9.44 9.78 -4.18
CA ILE A 17 -8.76 8.54 -3.84
C ILE A 17 -8.24 8.69 -2.41
N LYS A 18 -8.64 7.77 -1.53
CA LYS A 18 -8.13 7.71 -0.16
C LYS A 18 -7.04 6.66 -0.08
N VAL A 19 -5.87 7.05 0.43
CA VAL A 19 -4.76 6.15 0.71
C VAL A 19 -4.69 5.97 2.22
N GLU A 20 -5.08 4.79 2.68
CA GLU A 20 -5.00 4.45 4.11
C GLU A 20 -3.58 4.00 4.48
N GLN A 21 -3.09 4.47 5.63
CA GLN A 21 -1.84 4.05 6.24
C GLN A 21 -2.03 3.88 7.77
N ASP A 22 -1.15 3.14 8.42
CA ASP A 22 -1.10 3.09 9.87
C ASP A 22 -0.46 4.37 10.44
N ASN A 23 -0.80 4.71 11.69
CA ASN A 23 -0.28 5.90 12.37
C ASN A 23 1.03 5.59 13.13
N ALA A 24 1.99 4.94 12.46
CA ALA A 24 3.31 4.71 13.03
C ALA A 24 4.19 5.96 12.89
N GLY A 25 5.04 6.24 13.89
CA GLY A 25 5.81 7.49 13.98
C GLY A 25 6.67 7.90 12.76
N PRO A 26 7.16 6.98 11.91
CA PRO A 26 7.83 7.34 10.65
C PRO A 26 6.89 7.81 9.52
N HIS A 27 5.58 7.60 9.64
CA HIS A 27 4.61 7.91 8.60
C HIS A 27 4.35 9.42 8.51
N VAL A 28 4.05 9.86 7.29
CA VAL A 28 3.72 11.26 7.03
C VAL A 28 2.35 11.56 7.62
N GLN A 29 2.21 12.71 8.29
CA GLN A 29 0.93 13.14 8.80
C GLN A 29 -0.01 13.48 7.64
N ASP A 30 -1.30 13.24 7.81
CA ASP A 30 -2.33 13.43 6.77
C ASP A 30 -2.45 14.90 6.33
N ASP A 31 -2.03 15.84 7.18
CA ASP A 31 -2.05 17.28 6.96
C ASP A 31 -0.73 17.84 6.38
N ASN A 32 0.19 16.97 5.97
CA ASN A 32 1.45 17.39 5.37
C ASN A 32 1.21 18.10 4.02
N ALA A 33 1.56 19.38 3.97
CA ALA A 33 1.34 20.24 2.80
C ALA A 33 2.00 19.72 1.51
N ASP A 34 3.23 19.18 1.59
CA ASP A 34 3.95 18.65 0.42
C ASP A 34 3.21 17.43 -0.17
N ILE A 35 2.61 16.61 0.69
CA ILE A 35 1.85 15.42 0.28
C ILE A 35 0.49 15.81 -0.32
N ILE A 36 -0.19 16.79 0.28
CA ILE A 36 -1.45 17.32 -0.25
C ILE A 36 -1.24 17.93 -1.63
N GLU A 37 -0.19 18.76 -1.80
CA GLU A 37 0.13 19.36 -3.09
C GLU A 37 0.44 18.28 -4.14
N ALA A 38 1.25 17.28 -3.79
CA ALA A 38 1.57 16.17 -4.69
C ALA A 38 0.33 15.32 -5.04
N GLY A 39 -0.59 15.11 -4.09
CA GLY A 39 -1.84 14.38 -4.31
C GLY A 39 -2.85 15.11 -5.20
N GLN A 40 -2.69 16.42 -5.36
CA GLN A 40 -3.53 17.28 -6.21
C GLN A 40 -2.90 17.61 -7.57
N GLU A 41 -1.63 17.24 -7.79
CA GLU A 41 -0.91 17.49 -9.02
C GLU A 41 -1.66 16.90 -10.23
N GLY A 42 -1.73 17.63 -11.35
CA GLY A 42 -2.33 17.11 -12.58
C GLY A 42 -3.84 16.87 -12.53
N GLY A 43 -4.55 17.46 -11.55
CA GLY A 43 -6.00 17.35 -11.40
C GLY A 43 -6.46 16.06 -10.71
N TRP A 44 -5.57 15.44 -9.93
CA TRP A 44 -5.94 14.36 -9.02
C TRP A 44 -6.51 14.92 -7.71
N ASP A 45 -7.18 14.07 -6.94
CA ASP A 45 -7.60 14.36 -5.56
C ASP A 45 -7.27 13.12 -4.73
N ILE A 46 -6.01 13.02 -4.32
CA ILE A 46 -5.48 11.91 -3.50
C ILE A 46 -5.26 12.43 -2.08
N GLN A 47 -5.84 11.74 -1.11
CA GLN A 47 -5.81 12.12 0.31
C GLN A 47 -5.24 10.97 1.13
N MET A 48 -4.20 11.26 1.92
CA MET A 48 -3.68 10.31 2.90
C MET A 48 -4.61 10.27 4.12
N VAL A 49 -4.85 9.08 4.65
CA VAL A 49 -5.69 8.87 5.84
C VAL A 49 -4.95 7.92 6.79
N SER A 50 -4.63 8.41 7.97
CA SER A 50 -3.99 7.64 9.03
C SER A 50 -5.04 6.94 9.88
N GLN A 51 -4.86 5.64 10.09
CA GLN A 51 -5.72 4.87 10.98
C GLN A 51 -5.51 5.29 12.45
N SER A 52 -6.54 5.09 13.26
CA SER A 52 -6.43 5.41 14.69
C SER A 52 -5.37 4.53 15.38
N PRO A 53 -4.65 5.04 16.39
CA PRO A 53 -3.64 4.26 17.10
C PRO A 53 -4.24 2.99 17.72
N ARG A 54 -3.52 1.86 17.58
CA ARG A 54 -3.92 0.53 18.08
C ARG A 54 -5.19 -0.04 17.44
N SER A 55 -5.33 0.10 16.13
CA SER A 55 -6.37 -0.57 15.34
C SER A 55 -5.80 -1.69 14.44
N PRO A 56 -5.14 -2.72 15.00
CA PRO A 56 -4.52 -3.79 14.20
C PRO A 56 -5.55 -4.58 13.37
N ASP A 57 -6.81 -4.61 13.82
CA ASP A 57 -7.91 -5.30 13.14
C ASP A 57 -8.51 -4.49 11.97
N MET A 58 -7.96 -3.32 11.63
CA MET A 58 -8.48 -2.44 10.59
C MET A 58 -7.54 -2.27 9.39
N ASN A 59 -6.30 -2.78 9.47
CA ASN A 59 -5.36 -2.65 8.35
C ASN A 59 -5.60 -3.77 7.32
N VAL A 60 -6.30 -3.43 6.23
CA VAL A 60 -6.58 -4.36 5.12
C VAL A 60 -5.31 -4.95 4.52
N LEU A 61 -4.19 -4.19 4.51
CA LEU A 61 -2.91 -4.70 4.02
C LEU A 61 -2.37 -5.81 4.93
N ASP A 62 -2.46 -5.65 6.25
CA ASP A 62 -2.01 -6.67 7.21
C ASP A 62 -2.93 -7.89 7.21
N LEU A 63 -4.25 -7.67 7.30
CA LEU A 63 -5.24 -8.75 7.42
C LEU A 63 -5.46 -9.54 6.14
N GLY A 64 -5.40 -8.86 4.99
CA GLY A 64 -5.73 -9.40 3.69
C GLY A 64 -4.50 -9.73 2.87
N LEU A 65 -3.80 -8.69 2.42
CA LEU A 65 -2.73 -8.81 1.43
C LEU A 65 -1.52 -9.57 1.98
N PHE A 66 -0.91 -9.08 3.07
CA PHE A 66 0.29 -9.68 3.65
C PHE A 66 0.00 -11.07 4.20
N ASN A 67 -1.14 -11.26 4.87
CA ASN A 67 -1.59 -12.56 5.33
C ASN A 67 -1.75 -13.58 4.18
N SER A 68 -2.16 -13.14 2.98
CA SER A 68 -2.25 -14.01 1.80
C SER A 68 -0.90 -14.31 1.15
N LEU A 69 0.05 -13.36 1.21
CA LEU A 69 1.37 -13.48 0.58
C LEU A 69 2.38 -14.24 1.43
N GLN A 70 2.38 -14.00 2.74
CA GLN A 70 3.39 -14.51 3.66
C GLN A 70 3.52 -16.04 3.64
N PRO A 71 2.44 -16.84 3.60
CA PRO A 71 2.55 -18.30 3.49
C PRO A 71 3.14 -18.80 2.17
N LEU A 72 3.05 -18.01 1.10
CA LEU A 72 3.63 -18.34 -0.21
C LEU A 72 5.11 -18.02 -0.25
N GLN A 73 5.49 -16.85 0.29
CA GLN A 73 6.87 -16.43 0.38
C GLN A 73 7.67 -17.34 1.33
N HIS A 74 7.12 -17.74 2.48
CA HIS A 74 7.79 -18.66 3.42
C HIS A 74 8.06 -20.07 2.87
N LYS A 75 7.40 -20.47 1.79
CA LYS A 75 7.66 -21.77 1.13
C LYS A 75 8.89 -21.72 0.21
N THR A 76 9.43 -20.54 -0.05
CA THR A 76 10.60 -20.32 -0.90
C THR A 76 11.81 -20.09 0.00
N PRO A 77 12.84 -20.94 -0.05
CA PRO A 77 14.11 -20.67 0.62
C PRO A 77 14.73 -19.40 0.03
N THR A 78 15.16 -18.49 0.89
CA THR A 78 15.78 -17.22 0.50
C THR A 78 17.07 -17.06 1.32
N ILE A 79 18.17 -16.71 0.65
CA ILE A 79 19.50 -16.60 1.29
C ILE A 79 19.88 -15.13 1.46
N ASP A 80 19.51 -14.30 0.49
CA ASP A 80 19.77 -12.87 0.50
C ASP A 80 18.51 -12.04 0.22
N THR A 81 18.70 -10.73 0.12
CA THR A 81 17.62 -9.78 -0.11
C THR A 81 17.04 -9.92 -1.52
N ASP A 82 17.85 -10.26 -2.52
CA ASP A 82 17.40 -10.38 -3.91
C ASP A 82 16.50 -11.63 -4.06
N ASP A 83 16.87 -12.73 -3.42
CA ASP A 83 16.04 -13.93 -3.31
C ASP A 83 14.69 -13.63 -2.63
N LEU A 84 14.73 -12.83 -1.56
CA LEU A 84 13.52 -12.43 -0.84
C LEU A 84 12.59 -11.59 -1.71
N ILE A 85 13.13 -10.61 -2.43
CA ILE A 85 12.37 -9.78 -3.38
C ILE A 85 11.73 -10.67 -4.44
N ALA A 86 12.50 -11.56 -5.06
CA ALA A 86 12.00 -12.48 -6.08
C ALA A 86 10.90 -13.42 -5.53
N ALA A 87 11.03 -13.90 -4.29
CA ALA A 87 10.03 -14.74 -3.65
C ALA A 87 8.72 -13.98 -3.37
N VAL A 88 8.80 -12.71 -2.98
CA VAL A 88 7.63 -11.84 -2.79
C VAL A 88 6.95 -11.54 -4.13
N GLU A 89 7.70 -11.17 -5.16
CA GLU A 89 7.16 -10.92 -6.51
C GLU A 89 6.45 -12.17 -7.08
N ALA A 90 7.08 -13.34 -6.94
CA ALA A 90 6.47 -14.60 -7.36
C ALA A 90 5.22 -14.95 -6.54
N SER A 91 5.18 -14.60 -5.25
CA SER A 91 4.00 -14.78 -4.40
C SER A 91 2.88 -13.83 -4.82
N PHE A 92 3.21 -12.57 -5.11
CA PHE A 92 2.25 -11.57 -5.60
C PHE A 92 1.64 -11.99 -6.93
N ALA A 93 2.44 -12.44 -7.90
CA ALA A 93 1.94 -12.95 -9.16
C ALA A 93 1.03 -14.19 -9.02
N LYS A 94 1.20 -14.98 -7.95
CA LYS A 94 0.34 -16.14 -7.64
C LYS A 94 -0.96 -15.75 -6.95
N VAL A 95 -0.98 -14.66 -6.17
CA VAL A 95 -2.20 -14.16 -5.53
C VAL A 95 -3.02 -13.44 -6.60
N GLY A 96 -4.03 -14.13 -7.15
CA GLY A 96 -4.92 -13.53 -8.14
C GLY A 96 -5.72 -12.36 -7.58
N SER A 97 -6.08 -11.40 -8.45
CA SER A 97 -6.87 -10.21 -8.08
C SER A 97 -8.15 -10.57 -7.33
N ARG A 98 -8.83 -11.64 -7.73
CA ARG A 98 -10.05 -12.16 -7.08
C ARG A 98 -9.87 -12.53 -5.61
N THR A 99 -8.66 -12.92 -5.20
CA THR A 99 -8.35 -13.21 -3.80
C THR A 99 -8.18 -11.92 -3.02
N LEU A 100 -7.54 -10.91 -3.62
CA LEU A 100 -7.35 -9.59 -3.02
C LEU A 100 -8.65 -8.80 -2.95
N ASP A 101 -9.52 -8.93 -3.95
CA ASP A 101 -10.84 -8.28 -3.99
C ASP A 101 -11.78 -8.73 -2.86
N LYS A 102 -11.45 -9.82 -2.15
CA LYS A 102 -12.19 -10.26 -0.95
C LYS A 102 -11.67 -9.64 0.34
N CYS A 103 -10.53 -8.97 0.28
CA CYS A 103 -9.89 -8.31 1.42
C CYS A 103 -10.39 -6.87 1.59
N PHE A 104 -10.97 -6.27 0.53
CA PHE A 104 -11.55 -4.94 0.48
C PHE A 104 -13.08 -5.01 0.49
#